data_AF-A0A953M6T7-F1
#
_entry.id   AF-A0A953M6T7-F1
#
_cell.length_a   1.000
_cell.length_b   1.000
_cell.length_c   1.000
_cell.angle_alpha   90.00
_cell.angle_beta   90.00
_cell.angle_gamma   90.00
#
_symmetry.space_group_name_H-M   'P 1'
#
loop_
_entity.id
_entity.type
_entity.pdbx_description
1 polymer ?
#
loop_
_entity_poly.entity_id
_entity_poly.type
_entity_poly.pdbx_seq_one_letter_code
_entity_poly.pdbx_strand_id
1 'polypeptide(L)'
;MNRFVRVARLAVSFAACVLFAGCTTTEPAHGEFAVVGGKEIEPPAIRMGERATIRRVLSLAQNDSRVMDHLTEICETFGSRLTGSVACENANRWASDRFSAWGLANTRVEPWGELDARFDRLDSTGEIVKRTRGGDDENNEP
;
A
#
# COMPACT_ATOMS: atom_id res chain seq x y z
N MET A 1 -30.98 -12.15 -59.66
CA MET A 1 -30.59 -12.98 -60.82
C MET A 1 -29.10 -13.27 -60.64
N ASN A 2 -28.55 -14.44 -60.32
CA ASN A 2 -28.96 -15.84 -60.17
C ASN A 2 -27.95 -16.44 -59.14
N ARG A 3 -28.40 -17.08 -58.05
CA ARG A 3 -28.63 -18.53 -57.84
C ARG A 3 -27.35 -19.40 -57.74
N PHE A 4 -27.46 -20.42 -56.87
CA PHE A 4 -26.67 -21.65 -56.71
C PHE A 4 -25.48 -21.58 -55.72
N VAL A 5 -25.26 -22.46 -54.73
CA VAL A 5 -25.82 -23.77 -54.33
C VAL A 5 -25.52 -24.03 -52.84
N ARG A 6 -26.47 -24.64 -52.13
CA ARG A 6 -26.30 -25.29 -50.82
C ARG A 6 -25.58 -26.64 -51.00
N VAL A 7 -24.57 -26.95 -50.19
CA VAL A 7 -24.21 -28.35 -49.90
C VAL A 7 -24.10 -28.53 -48.40
N ALA A 8 -25.05 -29.30 -47.88
CA ALA A 8 -25.11 -29.80 -46.53
C ALA A 8 -24.01 -30.86 -46.31
N ARG A 9 -23.34 -30.82 -45.16
CA ARG A 9 -22.68 -31.99 -44.58
C ARG A 9 -23.23 -32.22 -43.18
N LEU A 10 -24.22 -33.10 -43.16
CA LEU A 10 -24.67 -33.88 -42.02
C LEU A 10 -23.58 -34.91 -41.70
N ALA A 11 -23.01 -34.91 -40.49
CA ALA A 11 -22.41 -36.11 -39.91
C ALA A 11 -21.99 -35.90 -38.44
N VAL A 12 -22.68 -36.65 -37.58
CA VAL A 12 -22.17 -37.32 -36.38
C VAL A 12 -21.99 -36.45 -35.13
N SER A 13 -23.09 -36.41 -34.38
CA SER A 13 -23.11 -36.34 -32.92
C SER A 13 -22.17 -37.40 -32.33
N PHE A 14 -21.05 -36.95 -31.76
CA PHE A 14 -20.19 -37.78 -30.91
C PHE A 14 -20.54 -37.46 -29.45
N ALA A 15 -21.58 -38.14 -28.97
CA ALA A 15 -21.84 -38.25 -27.54
C ALA A 15 -20.70 -39.07 -26.93
N ALA A 16 -19.68 -38.38 -26.40
CA ALA A 16 -18.73 -38.95 -25.47
C ALA A 16 -18.88 -38.20 -24.15
N CYS A 17 -19.66 -38.84 -23.28
CA CYS A 17 -19.75 -38.60 -21.87
C CYS A 17 -18.32 -38.56 -21.27
N VAL A 18 -17.80 -37.36 -21.01
CA VAL A 18 -16.66 -37.19 -20.12
C VAL A 18 -17.25 -36.96 -18.73
N LEU A 19 -17.42 -38.05 -17.98
CA LEU A 19 -17.59 -38.02 -16.54
C LEU A 19 -16.29 -37.49 -15.90
N PHE A 20 -16.18 -36.17 -15.81
CA PHE A 20 -15.36 -35.54 -14.77
C PHE A 20 -16.24 -35.44 -13.52
N ALA A 21 -16.24 -36.49 -12.70
CA ALA A 21 -16.50 -36.35 -11.28
C ALA A 21 -15.29 -35.64 -10.65
N GLY A 22 -15.26 -34.32 -10.79
CA GLY A 22 -14.32 -33.44 -10.13
C GLY A 22 -15.14 -32.29 -9.55
N CYS A 23 -15.23 -32.27 -8.22
CA CYS A 23 -15.79 -31.23 -7.38
C CYS A 23 -16.04 -29.90 -8.11
N THR A 24 -17.27 -29.68 -8.60
CA THR A 24 -17.74 -28.30 -8.74
C THR A 24 -17.97 -27.84 -7.32
N THR A 25 -16.93 -27.33 -6.67
CA THR A 25 -17.13 -26.18 -5.79
C THR A 25 -17.82 -25.18 -6.70
N THR A 26 -19.16 -25.14 -6.63
CA THR A 26 -19.87 -23.92 -6.92
C THR A 26 -19.36 -22.97 -5.85
N GLU A 27 -18.24 -22.31 -6.15
CA GLU A 27 -17.92 -21.06 -5.48
C GLU A 27 -19.24 -20.29 -5.55
N PRO A 28 -19.87 -19.95 -4.41
CA PRO A 28 -20.92 -18.96 -4.49
C PRO A 28 -20.25 -17.81 -5.21
N ALA A 29 -20.75 -17.46 -6.40
CA ALA A 29 -20.30 -16.25 -7.07
C ALA A 29 -20.24 -15.22 -5.96
N HIS A 30 -19.03 -14.75 -5.62
CA HIS A 30 -18.89 -13.63 -4.72
C HIS A 30 -19.41 -12.44 -5.54
N GLY A 31 -20.71 -12.44 -5.76
CA GLY A 31 -21.45 -11.33 -6.34
C GLY A 31 -21.16 -10.19 -5.40
N GLU A 32 -20.72 -9.08 -5.97
CA GLU A 32 -20.55 -7.87 -5.21
C GLU A 32 -21.82 -7.68 -4.37
N PHE A 33 -21.69 -7.65 -3.04
CA PHE A 33 -22.81 -7.44 -2.14
C PHE A 33 -22.43 -6.32 -1.17
N ALA A 34 -23.36 -5.41 -0.92
CA ALA A 34 -23.19 -4.37 0.08
C ALA A 34 -24.04 -4.73 1.31
N VAL A 35 -23.42 -4.75 2.48
CA VAL A 35 -24.14 -4.94 3.75
C VAL A 35 -24.48 -3.56 4.32
N VAL A 36 -25.74 -3.15 4.19
CA VAL A 36 -26.25 -1.92 4.81
C VAL A 36 -27.30 -2.31 5.85
N GLY A 37 -27.02 -2.04 7.13
CA GLY A 37 -27.95 -2.36 8.22
C GLY A 37 -28.21 -3.86 8.43
N GLY A 38 -27.22 -4.71 8.15
CA GLY A 38 -27.31 -6.16 8.38
C GLY A 38 -28.09 -6.95 7.32
N LYS A 39 -28.48 -6.32 6.21
CA LYS A 39 -29.08 -6.99 5.05
C LYS A 39 -28.13 -6.96 3.86
N GLU A 40 -28.02 -8.08 3.17
CA GLU A 40 -27.32 -8.21 1.89
C GLU A 40 -28.15 -7.54 0.80
N ILE A 41 -27.60 -6.52 0.16
CA ILE A 41 -28.26 -5.73 -0.90
C ILE A 41 -27.33 -5.77 -2.11
N GLU A 42 -27.90 -5.84 -3.32
CA GLU A 42 -27.13 -5.61 -4.55
C GLU A 42 -26.38 -4.28 -4.42
N PRO A 43 -25.13 -4.18 -4.89
CA PRO A 43 -24.35 -2.97 -4.74
C PRO A 43 -25.18 -1.82 -5.30
N PRO A 44 -25.42 -0.75 -4.53
CA PRO A 44 -26.12 0.39 -5.07
C PRO A 44 -25.37 0.82 -6.33
N ALA A 45 -26.11 1.21 -7.38
CA ALA A 45 -25.52 1.75 -8.59
C ALA A 45 -24.86 3.11 -8.27
N ILE A 46 -23.73 3.08 -7.57
CA ILE A 46 -22.84 4.20 -7.39
C ILE A 46 -22.43 4.54 -8.81
N ARG A 47 -22.81 5.72 -9.27
CA ARG A 47 -22.33 6.24 -10.53
C ARG A 47 -20.82 6.38 -10.39
N MET A 48 -20.09 5.35 -10.85
CA MET A 48 -18.66 5.46 -11.07
C MET A 48 -18.43 6.69 -11.94
N GLY A 49 -17.35 7.42 -11.68
CA GLY A 49 -17.03 8.66 -12.39
C GLY A 49 -17.09 8.51 -13.92
N GLU A 50 -17.08 9.63 -14.64
CA GLU A 50 -17.10 9.61 -16.10
C GLU A 50 -15.96 8.73 -16.67
N ARG A 51 -16.27 7.90 -17.68
CA ARG A 51 -15.36 6.82 -18.15
C ARG A 51 -14.05 7.34 -18.73
N ALA A 52 -14.02 8.53 -19.33
CA ALA A 52 -12.79 9.15 -19.79
C ALA A 52 -11.92 9.61 -18.62
N THR A 53 -12.52 10.13 -17.54
CA THR A 53 -11.84 10.52 -16.31
C THR A 53 -11.20 9.32 -15.62
N ILE A 54 -11.93 8.20 -15.50
CA ILE A 54 -11.39 6.94 -14.96
C ILE A 54 -10.19 6.48 -15.79
N ARG A 55 -10.33 6.46 -17.13
CA ARG A 55 -9.23 6.09 -18.04
C ARG A 55 -8.03 7.02 -17.90
N ARG A 56 -8.27 8.33 -17.68
CA ARG A 56 -7.19 9.31 -17.47
C ARG A 56 -6.43 9.01 -16.18
N VAL A 57 -7.11 8.76 -15.07
CA VAL A 57 -6.49 8.38 -13.79
C VAL A 57 -5.66 7.10 -13.93
N LEU A 58 -6.20 6.08 -14.59
CA LEU A 58 -5.47 4.83 -14.86
C LEU A 58 -4.23 5.07 -15.74
N SER A 59 -4.34 5.91 -16.77
CA SER A 59 -3.19 6.27 -17.62
C SER A 59 -2.10 7.01 -16.85
N LEU A 60 -2.46 7.89 -15.92
CA LEU A 60 -1.52 8.62 -15.07
C LEU A 60 -0.81 7.66 -14.12
N ALA A 61 -1.55 6.75 -13.47
CA ALA A 61 -0.97 5.76 -12.56
C ALA A 61 0.05 4.83 -13.25
N GLN A 62 -0.16 4.51 -14.54
CA GLN A 62 0.74 3.62 -15.28
C GLN A 62 1.94 4.35 -15.90
N ASN A 63 1.74 5.57 -16.42
CA ASN A 63 2.75 6.24 -17.25
C ASN A 63 3.46 7.41 -16.55
N ASP A 64 2.88 7.99 -15.49
CA ASP A 64 3.37 9.20 -14.82
C ASP A 64 3.19 9.10 -13.30
N SER A 65 3.60 7.97 -12.72
CA SER A 65 3.56 7.77 -11.28
C SER A 65 4.72 8.49 -10.60
N ARG A 66 4.41 9.36 -9.62
CA ARG A 66 5.38 10.12 -8.81
C ARG A 66 5.64 9.52 -7.43
N VAL A 67 5.17 8.29 -7.21
CA VAL A 67 5.27 7.60 -5.91
C VAL A 67 6.73 7.45 -5.47
N MET A 68 7.64 7.12 -6.40
CA MET A 68 9.05 6.93 -6.06
C MET A 68 9.73 8.24 -5.67
N ASP A 69 9.43 9.34 -6.35
CA ASP A 69 9.97 10.67 -6.02
C ASP A 69 9.59 11.07 -4.59
N HIS A 70 8.33 10.84 -4.20
CA HIS A 70 7.86 11.09 -2.84
C HIS A 70 8.47 10.13 -1.82
N LEU A 71 8.62 8.85 -2.17
CA LEU A 71 9.24 7.86 -1.30
C LEU A 71 10.70 8.20 -1.02
N THR A 72 11.46 8.61 -2.04
CA THR A 72 12.85 9.05 -1.94
C THR A 72 12.97 10.22 -0.99
N GLU A 73 12.19 11.28 -1.18
CA GLU A 73 12.20 12.45 -0.30
C GLU A 73 11.88 12.07 1.15
N ILE A 74 10.86 11.22 1.34
CA ILE A 74 10.50 10.77 2.68
C ILE A 74 11.67 10.00 3.34
N CYS A 75 12.25 9.04 2.62
CA CYS A 75 13.25 8.12 3.17
C CYS A 75 14.67 8.67 3.26
N GLU A 76 15.14 9.42 2.26
CA GLU A 76 16.51 9.94 2.19
C GLU A 76 16.66 11.26 2.94
N THR A 77 15.68 12.17 2.84
CA THR A 77 15.77 13.50 3.46
C THR A 77 15.46 13.46 4.95
N PHE A 78 14.41 12.75 5.38
CA PHE A 78 14.02 12.70 6.80
C PHE A 78 14.58 11.47 7.54
N GLY A 79 14.82 10.36 6.85
CA GLY A 79 15.33 9.14 7.48
C GLY A 79 14.32 8.49 8.46
N SER A 80 14.77 8.13 9.66
CA SER A 80 13.96 7.39 10.64
C SER A 80 12.89 8.26 11.32
N ARG A 81 11.62 8.04 10.97
CA ARG A 81 10.44 8.79 11.46
C ARG A 81 9.76 8.08 12.64
N LEU A 82 10.51 7.86 13.72
CA LEU A 82 9.95 7.31 14.96
C LEU A 82 8.92 8.28 15.56
N THR A 83 7.82 7.77 16.11
CA THR A 83 6.76 8.61 16.70
C THR A 83 7.34 9.51 17.79
N GLY A 84 7.03 10.81 17.70
CA GLY A 84 7.55 11.84 18.62
C GLY A 84 8.92 12.41 18.25
N SER A 85 9.66 11.83 17.29
CA SER A 85 10.96 12.35 16.86
C SER A 85 10.85 13.64 16.03
N VAL A 86 11.93 14.42 15.93
CA VAL A 86 11.97 15.64 15.09
C VAL A 86 11.77 15.30 13.62
N ALA A 87 12.35 14.17 13.17
CA ALA A 87 12.21 13.70 11.79
C ALA A 87 10.75 13.37 11.44
N CYS A 88 9.98 12.79 12.37
CA CYS A 88 8.56 12.51 12.17
C CYS A 88 7.75 13.81 12.04
N GLU A 89 7.99 14.80 12.91
CA GLU A 89 7.31 16.09 12.85
C GLU A 89 7.58 16.83 11.54
N ASN A 90 8.83 16.88 11.10
CA ASN A 90 9.22 17.52 9.84
C ASN A 90 8.60 16.82 8.62
N ALA A 91 8.56 15.49 8.62
CA ALA A 91 7.91 14.73 7.56
C ALA A 91 6.39 15.00 7.50
N ASN A 92 5.72 15.14 8.66
CA ASN A 92 4.30 15.49 8.71
C ASN A 92 4.03 16.90 8.18
N ARG A 93 4.88 17.87 8.51
CA ARG A 93 4.80 19.24 7.98
C ARG A 93 5.02 19.24 6.46
N TRP A 94 6.04 18.54 5.97
CA TRP A 94 6.30 18.40 4.54
C TRP A 94 5.11 17.78 3.81
N ALA A 95 4.47 16.73 4.37
CA ALA A 95 3.30 16.12 3.76
C ALA A 95 2.12 17.11 3.67
N SER A 96 1.88 17.89 4.72
CA SER A 96 0.87 18.96 4.74
C SER A 96 1.15 20.01 3.66
N ASP A 97 2.41 20.42 3.48
CA ASP A 97 2.82 21.38 2.46
C ASP A 97 2.61 20.82 1.04
N ARG A 98 2.88 19.53 0.82
CA ARG A 98 2.64 18.86 -0.47
C ARG A 98 1.16 18.77 -0.79
N PHE A 99 0.32 18.40 0.17
CA PHE A 99 -1.13 18.41 -0.03
C PHE A 99 -1.64 19.82 -0.35
N SER A 100 -1.09 20.84 0.30
CA SER A 100 -1.45 22.24 0.03
C SER A 100 -1.05 22.65 -1.39
N ALA A 101 0.16 22.24 -1.82
CA ALA A 101 0.66 22.50 -3.17
C ALA A 101 -0.16 21.82 -4.28
N TRP A 102 -0.82 20.69 -3.99
CA TRP A 102 -1.75 20.03 -4.91
C TRP A 102 -3.14 20.66 -4.95
N GLY A 103 -3.38 21.70 -4.14
CA GLY A 103 -4.63 22.45 -4.12
C GLY A 103 -5.66 21.94 -3.11
N LEU A 104 -5.27 21.13 -2.12
CA LEU A 104 -6.17 20.76 -1.02
C LEU A 104 -6.39 21.97 -0.10
N ALA A 105 -7.66 22.30 0.16
CA ALA A 105 -8.04 23.53 0.87
C ALA A 105 -7.99 23.45 2.40
N ASN A 106 -8.00 22.25 2.99
CA ASN A 106 -8.10 22.05 4.44
C ASN A 106 -6.99 21.11 4.96
N THR A 107 -5.75 21.46 4.69
CA THR A 107 -4.56 20.75 5.13
C THR A 107 -4.16 21.22 6.53
N ARG A 108 -4.11 20.29 7.47
CA ARG A 108 -3.63 20.54 8.84
C ARG A 108 -3.00 19.28 9.40
N VAL A 109 -2.01 19.47 10.26
CA VAL A 109 -1.43 18.38 11.05
C VAL A 109 -2.22 18.30 12.35
N GLU A 110 -2.88 17.17 12.58
CA GLU A 110 -3.63 16.93 13.81
C GLU A 110 -2.74 16.23 14.84
N PRO A 111 -2.76 16.67 16.11
CA PRO A 111 -2.03 15.99 17.16
C PRO A 111 -2.66 14.62 17.43
N TRP A 112 -1.80 13.61 17.62
CA TRP A 112 -2.22 12.27 18.00
C TRP A 112 -1.60 11.91 19.35
N GLY A 113 -2.39 12.03 20.41
CA GLY A 113 -1.96 11.76 21.78
C GLY A 113 -0.97 12.78 22.34
N GLU A 114 -0.58 12.56 23.60
CA GLU A 114 0.45 13.32 24.30
C GLU A 114 1.59 12.37 24.64
N LEU A 115 2.83 12.85 24.48
CA LEU A 115 4.04 12.11 24.82
C LEU A 115 4.78 12.89 25.89
N ASP A 116 5.11 12.24 27.01
CA ASP A 116 5.81 12.88 28.12
C ASP A 116 7.22 13.34 27.72
N ALA A 117 7.88 12.60 26.83
CA ALA A 117 9.22 12.90 26.36
C ALA A 117 9.38 12.59 24.87
N ARG A 118 10.09 13.48 24.17
CA ARG A 118 10.57 13.28 22.81
C ARG A 118 11.78 12.35 22.83
N PHE A 119 11.81 11.36 21.93
CA PHE A 119 12.96 10.48 21.76
C PHE A 119 13.61 10.68 20.39
N ASP A 120 14.82 11.26 20.39
CA ASP A 120 15.69 11.36 19.23
C ASP A 120 16.98 10.60 19.51
N ARG A 121 17.35 9.68 18.62
CA ARG A 121 18.60 8.92 18.75
C ARG A 121 19.77 9.83 18.39
N LEU A 122 20.69 9.99 19.33
CA LEU A 122 21.99 10.61 19.11
C LEU A 122 23.03 9.55 18.73
N ASP A 123 24.28 9.98 18.59
CA ASP A 123 25.39 9.09 18.29
C ASP A 123 25.54 8.03 19.38
N SER A 124 25.68 6.77 18.94
CA SER A 124 25.93 5.63 19.83
C SER A 124 27.27 5.01 19.45
N THR A 125 28.23 5.05 20.37
CA THR A 125 29.58 4.50 20.20
C THR A 125 29.85 3.43 21.24
N GLY A 126 30.50 2.35 20.82
CA GLY A 126 30.97 1.30 21.72
C GLY A 126 32.44 0.97 21.45
N GLU A 127 33.22 0.81 22.52
CA GLU A 127 34.61 0.37 22.44
C GLU A 127 34.79 -0.95 23.23
N ILE A 128 35.59 -1.86 22.68
CA ILE A 128 35.90 -3.12 23.35
C ILE A 128 37.13 -2.92 24.25
N VAL A 129 36.91 -2.88 25.56
CA VAL A 129 37.99 -2.79 26.55
C VAL A 129 38.38 -4.19 27.02
N LYS A 130 39.67 -4.52 26.95
CA LYS A 130 40.19 -5.75 27.58
C LYS A 130 40.34 -5.51 29.09
N ARG A 131 39.88 -6.45 29.92
CA ARG A 131 40.22 -6.44 31.35
C ARG A 131 41.72 -6.74 31.50
N THR A 132 42.51 -5.76 31.89
CA THR A 132 43.89 -5.99 32.35
C THR A 132 43.84 -6.62 33.75
N ARG A 133 44.54 -7.73 33.96
CA ARG A 133 44.76 -8.28 35.31
C ARG A 133 45.74 -7.35 36.02
N GLY A 134 45.32 -6.77 37.15
CA GLY A 134 46.05 -5.73 37.87
C GLY A 134 47.51 -6.09 38.11
N GLY A 135 48.39 -5.15 37.78
CA GLY A 135 49.70 -5.05 38.41
C GLY A 135 49.46 -4.44 39.79
N ASP A 136 49.80 -5.23 40.80
CA ASP A 136 50.30 -4.82 42.10
C ASP A 136 50.56 -3.31 42.28
N ASP A 137 49.70 -2.69 43.09
CA ASP A 137 49.81 -1.31 43.55
C ASP A 137 50.95 -1.21 44.59
N GLU A 138 52.22 -1.24 44.15
CA GLU A 138 53.40 -1.09 45.03
C GLU A 138 53.65 0.35 45.53
N ASN A 139 52.75 1.32 45.29
CA ASN A 139 53.00 2.73 45.63
C ASN A 139 51.89 3.39 46.47
N ASN A 140 51.44 2.72 47.54
CA ASN A 140 50.73 3.41 48.63
C ASN A 140 51.57 3.33 49.91
N GLU A 141 52.51 4.27 50.05
CA GLU A 141 53.16 4.57 51.33
C GLU A 141 52.16 5.16 52.35
N PRO A 142 52.39 4.99 53.66
CA PRO A 142 51.36 5.01 54.72
C PRO A 142 50.68 6.35 54.99
#